data_AF-A0A3N5I6G4-F1
#
_entry.id   AF-A0A3N5I6G4-F1
#
_cell.length_a   1.000
_cell.length_b   1.000
_cell.length_c   1.000
_cell.angle_alpha   90.00
_cell.angle_beta   90.00
_cell.angle_gamma   90.00
#
_symmetry.space_group_name_H-M   'P 1'
#
loop_
_entity.id
_entity.type
_entity.pdbx_description
1 polymer ?
#
loop_
_entity_poly.entity_id
_entity_poly.type
_entity_poly.pdbx_seq_one_letter_code
_entity_poly.pdbx_strand_id
1 'polypeptide(L)'
;MSASKMPTGQTIWAADDPSADAYFVRGDAVGDTTEVTAFAVGSLESIRAIAEGDGGAIPMPVAMQSAWDQTSDQAELVALVSPNFLFADGRELLSRFAPRAVESLRLWLIPDVLAMAVTIDTRERWYGEVRLVPGGGLSVAGLLRALQDRVEGLPALAEGFLIDGDIDASWRPMAIRLPQYLMALQAQSRYGISNSMPLANFYLPAPAAPQVALASLLAMSSSGTAPAVAPATPSPAAEMMSIEQLLESELSISFEQESLEFAINMIGEEFARSLSEGQPRPKITILGNDLEKSGITQNQQVRDFKMSAVPFREVLTRLVAGANPDKTATSTADEKQSLVWVVDPEATDQAPGILITTRPQAAAKGWQLPHEFLPGV
;
A
#
# COMPACT_ATOMS: atom_id res chain seq x y z
N MET A 1 -31.11 12.74 6.04
CA MET A 1 -30.68 12.55 4.63
C MET A 1 -31.20 13.74 3.86
N SER A 2 -30.29 14.64 3.51
CA SER A 2 -30.58 15.91 2.86
C SER A 2 -30.26 15.79 1.38
N ALA A 3 -31.22 16.14 0.52
CA ALA A 3 -31.01 16.21 -0.92
C ALA A 3 -30.54 17.61 -1.30
N SER A 4 -29.40 17.71 -1.99
CA SER A 4 -28.88 18.97 -2.50
C SER A 4 -28.85 18.94 -4.01
N LYS A 5 -29.41 19.98 -4.64
CA LYS A 5 -29.42 20.14 -6.10
C LYS A 5 -28.21 20.96 -6.52
N MET A 6 -27.40 20.40 -7.40
CA MET A 6 -26.25 21.08 -7.96
C MET A 6 -26.64 22.18 -8.95
N PRO A 7 -25.72 23.14 -9.21
CA PRO A 7 -25.86 24.09 -10.33
C PRO A 7 -26.02 23.40 -11.70
N THR A 8 -25.48 22.20 -11.86
CA THR A 8 -25.58 21.35 -13.06
C THR A 8 -26.95 20.65 -13.19
N GLY A 9 -27.85 20.82 -12.22
CA GLY A 9 -29.21 20.28 -12.24
C GLY A 9 -29.39 18.91 -11.59
N GLN A 10 -28.29 18.23 -11.24
CA GLN A 10 -28.31 16.91 -10.62
C GLN A 10 -28.52 16.94 -9.11
N THR A 11 -29.00 15.83 -8.55
CA THR A 11 -29.28 15.70 -7.12
C THR A 11 -28.25 14.78 -6.47
N ILE A 12 -27.66 15.24 -5.36
CA ILE A 12 -26.88 14.40 -4.44
C ILE A 12 -27.69 14.22 -3.16
N TRP A 13 -27.64 13.02 -2.60
CA TRP A 13 -28.15 12.74 -1.26
C TRP A 13 -26.98 12.57 -0.31
N ALA A 14 -26.94 13.33 0.78
CA ALA A 14 -25.93 13.19 1.83
C ALA A 14 -26.61 13.08 3.20
N ALA A 15 -25.99 12.38 4.14
CA ALA A 15 -26.43 12.50 5.53
C ALA A 15 -26.01 13.86 6.11
N ASP A 16 -26.60 14.25 7.23
CA ASP A 16 -26.37 15.56 7.85
C ASP A 16 -25.00 15.66 8.56
N ASP A 17 -24.26 14.55 8.62
CA ASP A 17 -22.90 14.45 9.15
C ASP A 17 -21.87 14.66 8.01
N PRO A 18 -20.90 15.59 8.16
CA PRO A 18 -19.84 15.82 7.18
C PRO A 18 -18.97 14.61 6.86
N SER A 19 -18.93 13.61 7.75
CA SER A 19 -18.16 12.37 7.59
C SER A 19 -18.97 11.22 6.98
N ALA A 20 -20.28 11.41 6.76
CA ALA A 20 -21.14 10.38 6.25
C ALA A 20 -21.10 10.25 4.72
N ASP A 21 -21.40 9.04 4.25
CA ASP A 21 -21.47 8.72 2.83
C ASP A 21 -22.51 9.57 2.10
N ALA A 22 -22.11 10.06 0.92
CA ALA A 22 -22.98 10.67 -0.06
C ALA A 22 -23.34 9.66 -1.15
N TYR A 23 -24.47 9.91 -1.80
CA TYR A 23 -25.05 9.05 -2.82
C TYR A 23 -25.36 9.90 -4.05
N PHE A 24 -25.09 9.33 -5.22
CA PHE A 24 -25.55 9.84 -6.50
C PHE A 24 -26.24 8.71 -7.26
N VAL A 25 -27.37 9.03 -7.87
CA VAL A 25 -28.17 8.14 -8.68
C VAL A 25 -28.36 8.82 -10.01
N ARG A 26 -27.99 8.14 -11.09
CA ARG A 26 -28.02 8.72 -12.43
C ARG A 26 -29.46 8.75 -12.95
N GLY A 27 -29.88 9.92 -13.42
CA GLY A 27 -31.22 10.15 -13.99
C GLY A 27 -32.26 10.64 -12.97
N ASP A 28 -33.47 10.93 -13.45
CA ASP A 28 -34.62 11.38 -12.64
C ASP A 28 -35.26 10.23 -11.86
N ALA A 29 -34.46 9.38 -11.21
CA ALA A 29 -34.91 8.24 -10.40
C ALA A 29 -35.51 8.68 -9.06
N VAL A 30 -36.36 9.71 -9.08
CA VAL A 30 -37.16 10.20 -7.95
C VAL A 30 -38.63 9.91 -8.27
N GLY A 31 -38.95 8.63 -8.41
CA GLY A 31 -40.32 8.12 -8.55
C GLY A 31 -40.34 6.59 -8.39
N ASP A 32 -41.42 6.06 -7.78
CA ASP A 32 -41.60 4.63 -7.40
C ASP A 32 -41.54 3.61 -8.56
N THR A 33 -41.29 4.03 -9.80
CA THR A 33 -41.43 3.19 -11.01
C THR A 33 -40.20 3.18 -11.93
N THR A 34 -39.11 3.87 -11.59
CA THR A 34 -37.90 3.92 -12.44
C THR A 34 -36.81 3.03 -11.87
N GLU A 35 -36.34 2.05 -12.65
CA GLU A 35 -35.22 1.19 -12.26
C GLU A 35 -33.92 2.01 -12.20
N VAL A 36 -33.19 1.87 -11.09
CA VAL A 36 -31.86 2.46 -10.93
C VAL A 36 -30.86 1.68 -11.78
N THR A 37 -30.39 2.30 -12.86
CA THR A 37 -29.41 1.69 -13.77
C THR A 37 -27.96 1.96 -13.39
N ALA A 38 -27.71 3.05 -12.65
CA ALA A 38 -26.38 3.38 -12.13
C ALA A 38 -26.48 4.23 -10.85
N PHE A 39 -25.64 3.91 -9.87
CA PHE A 39 -25.49 4.67 -8.63
C PHE A 39 -24.02 4.71 -8.19
N ALA A 40 -23.68 5.71 -7.39
CA ALA A 40 -22.37 5.85 -6.78
C ALA A 40 -22.52 6.21 -5.29
N VAL A 41 -21.61 5.68 -4.46
CA VAL A 41 -21.53 5.94 -3.02
C VAL A 41 -20.09 6.28 -2.65
N GLY A 42 -19.90 7.28 -1.80
CA GLY A 42 -18.57 7.66 -1.34
C GLY A 42 -18.57 8.99 -0.62
N SER A 43 -17.37 9.57 -0.46
CA SER A 43 -17.24 10.89 0.16
C SER A 43 -18.03 11.95 -0.62
N LEU A 44 -18.47 13.00 0.08
CA LEU A 44 -19.17 14.11 -0.56
C LEU A 44 -18.37 14.74 -1.70
N GLU A 45 -17.04 14.80 -1.57
CA GLU A 45 -16.13 15.31 -2.61
C GLU A 45 -16.13 14.39 -3.85
N SER A 46 -15.98 13.08 -3.66
CA SER A 46 -15.99 12.11 -4.76
C SER A 46 -17.34 12.09 -5.49
N ILE A 47 -18.44 12.09 -4.74
CA ILE A 47 -19.78 12.09 -5.32
C ILE A 47 -20.09 13.41 -6.04
N ARG A 48 -19.55 14.53 -5.56
CA ARG A 48 -19.64 15.81 -6.29
C ARG A 48 -18.97 15.72 -7.65
N ALA A 49 -17.74 15.22 -7.71
CA ALA A 49 -17.02 15.05 -8.97
C ALA A 49 -17.77 14.12 -9.95
N ILE A 50 -18.36 13.03 -9.45
CA ILE A 50 -19.15 12.09 -10.27
C ILE A 50 -20.40 12.77 -10.84
N ALA A 51 -21.11 13.55 -10.02
CA ALA A 51 -22.29 14.27 -10.46
C ALA A 51 -21.93 15.41 -11.45
N GLU A 52 -20.82 16.13 -11.26
CA GLU A 52 -20.36 17.09 -12.27
C GLU A 52 -20.12 16.43 -13.65
N GLY A 53 -19.72 15.16 -13.66
CA GLY A 53 -19.58 14.32 -14.85
C GLY A 53 -20.85 13.56 -15.30
N ASP A 54 -22.03 13.85 -14.73
CA ASP A 54 -23.30 13.15 -15.03
C ASP A 54 -23.30 11.63 -14.79
N GLY A 55 -22.45 11.16 -13.88
CA GLY A 55 -22.21 9.73 -13.71
C GLY A 55 -21.70 9.06 -14.98
N GLY A 56 -21.02 9.81 -15.83
CA GLY A 56 -20.31 9.30 -16.99
C GLY A 56 -19.18 8.33 -16.59
N ALA A 57 -18.68 7.59 -17.56
CA ALA A 57 -17.56 6.67 -17.32
C ALA A 57 -16.34 7.46 -16.82
N ILE A 58 -15.72 6.95 -15.75
CA ILE A 58 -14.46 7.51 -15.24
C ILE A 58 -13.40 7.32 -16.33
N PRO A 59 -12.74 8.38 -16.81
CA PRO A 59 -11.73 8.26 -17.84
C PRO A 59 -10.55 7.43 -17.31
N MET A 60 -10.33 6.27 -17.93
CA MET A 60 -9.21 5.39 -17.60
C MET A 60 -7.99 5.70 -18.49
N PRO A 61 -6.76 5.52 -17.98
CA PRO A 61 -5.58 5.49 -18.83
C PRO A 61 -5.74 4.47 -19.96
N VAL A 62 -5.27 4.80 -21.16
CA VAL A 62 -5.47 3.99 -22.38
C VAL A 62 -5.09 2.52 -22.18
N ALA A 63 -4.00 2.25 -21.47
CA ALA A 63 -3.55 0.89 -21.19
C ALA A 63 -4.52 0.10 -20.28
N MET A 64 -5.12 0.77 -19.30
CA MET A 64 -6.15 0.18 -18.43
C MET A 64 -7.47 -0.03 -19.17
N GLN A 65 -7.88 0.94 -20.00
CA GLN A 65 -9.05 0.79 -20.86
C GLN A 65 -8.89 -0.39 -21.82
N SER A 66 -7.72 -0.53 -22.45
CA SER A 66 -7.43 -1.65 -23.35
C SER A 66 -7.46 -3.01 -22.64
N ALA A 67 -7.14 -3.07 -21.34
CA ALA A 67 -7.27 -4.28 -20.55
C ALA A 67 -8.74 -4.57 -20.21
N TRP A 68 -9.49 -3.53 -19.85
CA TRP A 68 -10.93 -3.59 -19.57
C TRP A 68 -11.73 -4.07 -20.79
N ASP A 69 -11.46 -3.53 -21.97
CA ASP A 69 -12.13 -3.89 -23.23
C ASP A 69 -11.88 -5.34 -23.66
N GLN A 70 -10.89 -6.00 -23.07
CA GLN A 70 -10.59 -7.42 -23.31
C GLN A 70 -11.25 -8.36 -22.31
N THR A 71 -12.00 -7.83 -21.35
CA THR A 71 -12.83 -8.61 -20.44
C THR A 71 -14.16 -8.96 -21.10
N SER A 72 -14.99 -9.76 -20.44
CA SER A 72 -16.27 -10.22 -20.98
C SER A 72 -17.42 -9.72 -20.12
N ASP A 73 -18.45 -9.18 -20.74
CA ASP A 73 -19.72 -8.82 -20.09
C ASP A 73 -20.52 -10.05 -19.63
N GLN A 74 -20.15 -11.23 -20.12
CA GLN A 74 -20.72 -12.51 -19.71
C GLN A 74 -20.01 -13.08 -18.48
N ALA A 75 -18.88 -12.54 -18.04
CA ALA A 75 -18.18 -13.03 -16.86
C ALA A 75 -18.95 -12.65 -15.59
N GLU A 76 -18.91 -13.51 -14.59
CA GLU A 76 -19.62 -13.28 -13.32
C GLU A 76 -18.86 -12.30 -12.41
N LEU A 77 -17.53 -12.27 -12.53
CA LEU A 77 -16.69 -11.28 -11.86
C LEU A 77 -15.64 -10.76 -12.83
N VAL A 78 -15.55 -9.44 -12.91
CA VAL A 78 -14.43 -8.73 -13.53
C VAL A 78 -13.93 -7.69 -12.54
N ALA A 79 -12.63 -7.70 -12.27
CA ALA A 79 -11.98 -6.71 -11.44
C ALA A 79 -10.76 -6.14 -12.16
N LEU A 80 -10.65 -4.82 -12.24
CA LEU A 80 -9.46 -4.13 -12.70
C LEU A 80 -8.79 -3.47 -11.49
N VAL A 81 -7.56 -3.89 -11.20
CA VAL A 81 -6.84 -3.53 -9.98
C VAL A 81 -5.55 -2.81 -10.34
N SER A 82 -5.32 -1.65 -9.73
CA SER A 82 -4.02 -0.95 -9.77
C SER A 82 -3.17 -1.39 -8.58
N PRO A 83 -1.99 -1.99 -8.78
CA PRO A 83 -1.09 -2.35 -7.68
C PRO A 83 -0.73 -1.16 -6.79
N ASN A 84 -0.45 0.00 -7.38
CA ASN A 84 -0.12 1.20 -6.61
C ASN A 84 -1.26 1.60 -5.67
N PHE A 85 -2.51 1.55 -6.13
CA PHE A 85 -3.67 1.78 -5.26
C PHE A 85 -3.76 0.70 -4.17
N LEU A 86 -3.61 -0.58 -4.56
CA LEU A 86 -3.75 -1.72 -3.65
C LEU A 86 -2.76 -1.68 -2.48
N PHE A 87 -1.53 -1.19 -2.72
CA PHE A 87 -0.49 -1.08 -1.69
C PHE A 87 -0.35 0.30 -1.02
N ALA A 88 -1.02 1.33 -1.56
CA ALA A 88 -1.19 2.63 -0.92
C ALA A 88 -2.53 2.68 -0.18
N ASP A 89 -3.56 3.26 -0.79
CA ASP A 89 -4.88 3.50 -0.18
C ASP A 89 -5.61 2.19 0.19
N GLY A 90 -5.46 1.14 -0.62
CA GLY A 90 -6.07 -0.17 -0.43
C GLY A 90 -5.38 -1.06 0.60
N ARG A 91 -4.31 -0.59 1.25
CA ARG A 91 -3.46 -1.42 2.12
C ARG A 91 -4.20 -2.02 3.30
N GLU A 92 -5.14 -1.28 3.90
CA GLU A 92 -5.92 -1.77 5.05
C GLU A 92 -6.74 -3.02 4.67
N LEU A 93 -7.25 -3.07 3.44
CA LEU A 93 -7.95 -4.24 2.93
C LEU A 93 -7.01 -5.44 2.89
N LEU A 94 -5.81 -5.29 2.33
CA LEU A 94 -4.85 -6.38 2.26
C LEU A 94 -4.34 -6.82 3.64
N SER A 95 -4.01 -5.89 4.53
CA SER A 95 -3.53 -6.23 5.87
C SER A 95 -4.59 -6.93 6.72
N ARG A 96 -5.87 -6.63 6.48
CA ARG A 96 -6.99 -7.27 7.17
C ARG A 96 -7.33 -8.66 6.62
N PHE A 97 -7.36 -8.81 5.29
CA PHE A 97 -7.88 -10.04 4.67
C PHE A 97 -6.79 -11.01 4.20
N ALA A 98 -5.59 -10.52 3.88
CA ALA A 98 -4.50 -11.33 3.35
C ALA A 98 -3.10 -10.86 3.83
N PRO A 99 -2.87 -10.67 5.15
CA PRO A 99 -1.63 -10.09 5.68
C PRO A 99 -0.36 -10.80 5.21
N ARG A 100 -0.38 -12.12 5.06
CA ARG A 100 0.79 -12.90 4.61
C ARG A 100 1.11 -12.73 3.13
N ALA A 101 0.12 -12.36 2.33
CA ALA A 101 0.30 -12.18 0.90
C ALA A 101 0.85 -10.80 0.55
N VAL A 102 0.78 -9.81 1.45
CA VAL A 102 1.10 -8.40 1.16
C VAL A 102 2.48 -8.25 0.53
N GLU A 103 3.54 -8.73 1.19
CA GLU A 103 4.90 -8.55 0.71
C GLU A 103 5.16 -9.31 -0.59
N SER A 104 4.71 -10.56 -0.67
CA SER A 104 4.82 -11.39 -1.86
C SER A 104 4.11 -10.78 -3.08
N LEU A 105 2.90 -10.23 -2.87
CA LEU A 105 2.15 -9.56 -3.94
C LEU A 105 2.81 -8.24 -4.31
N ARG A 106 3.36 -7.49 -3.35
CA ARG A 106 4.04 -6.21 -3.61
C ARG A 106 5.27 -6.41 -4.49
N LEU A 107 6.14 -7.35 -4.11
CA LEU A 107 7.37 -7.68 -4.84
C LEU A 107 7.09 -8.21 -6.25
N TRP A 108 5.93 -8.84 -6.44
CA TRP A 108 5.54 -9.40 -7.72
C TRP A 108 4.89 -8.37 -8.66
N LEU A 109 4.09 -7.46 -8.12
CA LEU A 109 3.31 -6.51 -8.92
C LEU A 109 4.06 -5.19 -9.18
N ILE A 110 4.82 -4.68 -8.21
CA ILE A 110 5.51 -3.39 -8.32
C ILE A 110 7.02 -3.64 -8.52
N PRO A 111 7.68 -2.96 -9.47
CA PRO A 111 7.19 -1.85 -10.29
C PRO A 111 6.65 -2.25 -11.68
N ASP A 112 6.64 -3.55 -11.99
CA ASP A 112 6.52 -4.02 -13.37
C ASP A 112 5.10 -4.08 -13.92
N VAL A 113 4.08 -3.98 -13.07
CA VAL A 113 2.65 -4.06 -13.42
C VAL A 113 1.96 -2.73 -13.13
N LEU A 114 1.40 -2.11 -14.18
CA LEU A 114 0.58 -0.91 -14.07
C LEU A 114 -0.83 -1.23 -13.55
N ALA A 115 -1.41 -2.30 -14.06
CA ALA A 115 -2.75 -2.77 -13.71
C ALA A 115 -2.88 -4.28 -13.95
N MET A 116 -3.81 -4.89 -13.25
CA MET A 116 -4.16 -6.30 -13.39
C MET A 116 -5.66 -6.41 -13.59
N ALA A 117 -6.08 -7.06 -14.68
CA ALA A 117 -7.48 -7.45 -14.89
C ALA A 117 -7.65 -8.91 -14.48
N VAL A 118 -8.62 -9.16 -13.60
CA VAL A 118 -9.02 -10.49 -13.14
C VAL A 118 -10.42 -10.77 -13.65
N THR A 119 -10.62 -11.92 -14.28
CA THR A 119 -11.92 -12.37 -14.77
C THR A 119 -12.22 -13.75 -14.24
N ILE A 120 -13.42 -13.96 -13.72
CA ILE A 120 -13.91 -15.27 -13.24
C ILE A 120 -15.27 -15.55 -13.87
N ASP A 121 -15.42 -16.77 -14.39
CA ASP A 121 -16.69 -17.31 -14.90
C ASP A 121 -16.86 -18.74 -14.37
N THR A 122 -17.98 -19.04 -13.71
CA THR A 122 -18.22 -20.33 -13.06
C THR A 122 -19.29 -21.20 -13.73
N ARG A 123 -19.88 -20.76 -14.84
CA ARG A 123 -21.11 -21.36 -15.41
C ARG A 123 -20.98 -22.81 -15.91
N GLU A 124 -19.93 -23.14 -16.66
CA GLU A 124 -19.71 -24.51 -17.17
C GLU A 124 -18.55 -25.21 -16.45
N ARG A 125 -17.44 -24.50 -16.34
CA ARG A 125 -16.24 -24.85 -15.58
C ARG A 125 -15.77 -23.56 -14.92
N TRP A 126 -15.06 -23.69 -13.81
CA TRP A 126 -14.46 -22.52 -13.19
C TRP A 126 -13.29 -22.06 -14.05
N TYR A 127 -13.54 -20.99 -14.80
CA TYR A 127 -12.55 -20.26 -15.55
C TYR A 127 -12.06 -19.09 -14.72
N GLY A 128 -10.74 -18.94 -14.63
CA GLY A 128 -10.12 -17.72 -14.12
C GLY A 128 -9.09 -17.23 -15.12
N GLU A 129 -9.07 -15.93 -15.37
CA GLU A 129 -8.04 -15.25 -16.16
C GLU A 129 -7.46 -14.11 -15.34
N VAL A 130 -6.13 -13.99 -15.38
CA VAL A 130 -5.38 -12.84 -14.90
C VAL A 130 -4.60 -12.29 -16.08
N ARG A 131 -4.79 -11.00 -16.33
CA ARG A 131 -4.11 -10.25 -17.39
C ARG A 131 -3.34 -9.10 -16.78
N LEU A 132 -2.07 -8.96 -17.17
CA LEU A 132 -1.18 -7.95 -16.65
C LEU A 132 -0.96 -6.84 -17.68
N VAL A 133 -1.13 -5.60 -17.23
CA VAL A 133 -0.79 -4.40 -18.00
C VAL A 133 0.64 -4.00 -17.62
N PRO A 134 1.60 -4.00 -18.56
CA PRO A 134 2.98 -3.65 -18.26
C PRO A 134 3.14 -2.21 -17.74
N GLY A 135 3.90 -2.04 -16.65
CA GLY A 135 4.22 -0.74 -16.03
C GLY A 135 5.51 -0.08 -16.52
N GLY A 136 6.33 -0.81 -17.29
CA GLY A 136 7.55 -0.29 -17.93
C GLY A 136 8.86 -0.88 -17.39
N GLY A 137 8.85 -1.56 -16.24
CA GLY A 137 10.06 -2.15 -15.67
C GLY A 137 10.50 -3.47 -16.33
N LEU A 138 9.57 -4.26 -16.87
CA LEU A 138 9.85 -5.48 -17.64
C LEU A 138 9.25 -5.44 -19.05
N SER A 139 9.90 -6.14 -19.99
CA SER A 139 9.31 -6.44 -21.29
C SER A 139 8.10 -7.37 -21.15
N VAL A 140 7.19 -7.36 -22.13
CA VAL A 140 6.01 -8.25 -22.16
C VAL A 140 6.39 -9.72 -21.99
N ALA A 141 7.45 -10.18 -22.65
CA ALA A 141 7.95 -11.55 -22.52
C ALA A 141 8.56 -11.82 -21.14
N GLY A 142 9.25 -10.83 -20.55
CA GLY A 142 9.78 -10.92 -19.19
C GLY A 142 8.67 -11.02 -18.15
N LEU A 143 7.61 -10.23 -18.31
CA LEU A 143 6.45 -10.27 -17.42
C LEU A 143 5.64 -11.56 -17.56
N LEU A 144 5.53 -12.13 -18.77
CA LEU A 144 4.96 -13.47 -18.97
C LEU A 144 5.76 -14.53 -18.22
N ARG A 145 7.09 -14.47 -18.30
CA ARG A 145 7.96 -15.42 -17.59
C ARG A 145 7.82 -15.26 -16.08
N ALA A 146 7.81 -14.04 -15.57
CA ALA A 146 7.57 -13.77 -14.15
C ALA A 146 6.20 -14.30 -13.68
N LEU A 147 5.15 -14.19 -14.51
CA LEU A 147 3.84 -14.76 -14.25
C LEU A 147 3.87 -16.30 -14.22
N GLN A 148 4.59 -16.93 -15.15
CA GLN A 148 4.81 -18.38 -15.16
C GLN A 148 5.54 -18.83 -13.89
N ASP A 149 6.71 -18.27 -13.63
CA ASP A 149 7.55 -18.59 -12.46
C ASP A 149 6.75 -18.41 -11.15
N ARG A 150 5.88 -17.39 -11.08
CA ARG A 150 5.02 -17.16 -9.91
C ARG A 150 3.99 -18.27 -9.71
N VAL A 151 3.30 -18.69 -10.77
CA VAL A 151 2.30 -19.76 -10.68
C VAL A 151 2.97 -21.11 -10.41
N GLU A 152 4.15 -21.36 -11.00
CA GLU A 152 4.95 -22.55 -10.72
C GLU A 152 5.47 -22.61 -9.28
N GLY A 153 5.70 -21.46 -8.65
CA GLY A 153 6.11 -21.35 -7.25
C GLY A 153 4.98 -21.49 -6.21
N LEU A 154 3.71 -21.49 -6.62
CA LEU A 154 2.57 -21.53 -5.70
C LEU A 154 2.57 -22.77 -4.78
N PRO A 155 2.85 -24.00 -5.26
CA PRO A 155 2.91 -25.17 -4.39
C PRO A 155 3.98 -25.04 -3.30
N ALA A 156 5.17 -24.55 -3.65
CA ALA A 156 6.26 -24.35 -2.70
C ALA A 156 5.92 -23.31 -1.63
N LEU A 157 5.19 -22.25 -1.99
CA LEU A 157 4.67 -21.28 -1.03
C LEU A 157 3.67 -21.91 -0.05
N ALA A 158 2.79 -22.79 -0.54
CA ALA A 158 1.88 -23.53 0.32
C ALA A 158 2.60 -24.53 1.23
N GLU A 159 3.67 -25.17 0.77
CA GLU A 159 4.52 -26.01 1.61
C GLU A 159 5.21 -25.19 2.71
N GLY A 160 5.75 -24.01 2.37
CA GLY A 160 6.30 -23.07 3.34
C GLY A 160 5.27 -22.70 4.41
N PHE A 161 4.05 -22.37 3.98
CA PHE A 161 2.93 -22.09 4.89
C PHE A 161 2.60 -23.26 5.84
N LEU A 162 2.78 -24.52 5.42
CA LEU A 162 2.56 -25.64 6.33
C LEU A 162 3.61 -25.73 7.45
N ILE A 163 4.76 -25.08 7.28
CA ILE A 163 5.89 -25.10 8.22
C ILE A 163 5.79 -23.92 9.20
N ASP A 164 5.45 -22.73 8.71
CA ASP A 164 5.46 -21.46 9.46
C ASP A 164 4.06 -20.82 9.63
N GLY A 165 3.01 -21.58 9.30
CA GLY A 165 1.61 -21.22 9.42
C GLY A 165 1.02 -21.45 10.80
N ASP A 166 0.23 -20.49 11.30
CA ASP A 166 -0.72 -20.79 12.37
C ASP A 166 -1.99 -21.41 11.77
N ILE A 167 -2.05 -22.75 11.79
CA ILE A 167 -3.13 -23.52 11.18
C ILE A 167 -4.11 -23.97 12.26
N ASP A 168 -5.25 -23.31 12.32
CA ASP A 168 -6.36 -23.71 13.20
C ASP A 168 -6.84 -25.14 12.91
N ALA A 169 -7.23 -25.85 13.97
CA ALA A 169 -7.62 -27.26 13.90
C ALA A 169 -8.84 -27.51 13.00
N SER A 170 -9.74 -26.53 12.88
CA SER A 170 -10.98 -26.65 12.10
C SER A 170 -10.74 -26.87 10.60
N TRP A 171 -9.65 -26.33 10.05
CA TRP A 171 -9.36 -26.36 8.61
C TRP A 171 -8.02 -27.02 8.27
N ARG A 172 -7.26 -27.51 9.26
CA ARG A 172 -6.01 -28.25 9.05
C ARG A 172 -6.06 -29.36 8.00
N PRO A 173 -7.13 -30.19 7.89
CA PRO A 173 -7.21 -31.19 6.82
C PRO A 173 -7.21 -30.57 5.41
N MET A 174 -7.74 -29.36 5.26
CA MET A 174 -7.73 -28.62 4.01
C MET A 174 -6.36 -27.97 3.77
N ALA A 175 -5.75 -27.41 4.82
CA ALA A 175 -4.40 -26.83 4.76
C ALA A 175 -3.38 -27.83 4.20
N ILE A 176 -3.34 -29.06 4.73
CA ILE A 176 -2.39 -30.11 4.32
C ILE A 176 -2.54 -30.48 2.83
N ARG A 177 -3.72 -30.26 2.23
CA ARG A 177 -4.00 -30.52 0.81
C ARG A 177 -3.73 -29.32 -0.09
N LEU A 178 -3.51 -28.12 0.47
CA LEU A 178 -3.30 -26.90 -0.30
C LEU A 178 -2.16 -27.02 -1.33
N PRO A 179 -0.98 -27.61 -1.03
CA PRO A 179 0.05 -27.80 -2.05
C PRO A 179 -0.45 -28.61 -3.25
N GLN A 180 -1.25 -29.66 -3.01
CA GLN A 180 -1.83 -30.49 -4.07
C GLN A 180 -2.87 -29.72 -4.88
N TYR A 181 -3.66 -28.87 -4.24
CA TYR A 181 -4.63 -28.00 -4.92
C TYR A 181 -3.93 -27.00 -5.85
N LEU A 182 -2.83 -26.40 -5.39
CA LEU A 182 -2.06 -25.45 -6.19
C LEU A 182 -1.27 -26.13 -7.31
N MET A 183 -0.78 -27.36 -7.11
CA MET A 183 -0.21 -28.17 -8.20
C MET A 183 -1.26 -28.48 -9.28
N ALA A 184 -2.49 -28.81 -8.87
CA ALA A 184 -3.58 -29.06 -9.82
C ALA A 184 -3.94 -27.77 -10.58
N LEU A 185 -3.98 -26.62 -9.91
CA LEU A 185 -4.18 -25.31 -10.53
C LEU A 185 -3.08 -25.01 -11.56
N GLN A 186 -1.81 -25.16 -11.17
CA GLN A 186 -0.67 -24.98 -12.07
C GLN A 186 -0.79 -25.89 -13.30
N ALA A 187 -1.10 -27.18 -13.10
CA ALA A 187 -1.23 -28.14 -14.21
C ALA A 187 -2.40 -27.82 -15.16
N GLN A 188 -3.42 -27.10 -14.69
CA GLN A 188 -4.54 -26.63 -15.50
C GLN A 188 -4.38 -25.18 -15.98
N SER A 189 -3.24 -24.55 -15.69
CA SER A 189 -2.95 -23.18 -16.10
C SER A 189 -2.35 -23.14 -17.51
N ARG A 190 -2.71 -22.11 -18.28
CA ARG A 190 -2.12 -21.79 -19.57
C ARG A 190 -1.68 -20.34 -19.56
N TYR A 191 -0.63 -20.06 -20.32
CA TYR A 191 0.00 -18.75 -20.38
C TYR A 191 0.10 -18.29 -21.82
N GLY A 192 -0.02 -16.99 -22.04
CA GLY A 192 0.11 -16.43 -23.38
C GLY A 192 0.23 -14.91 -23.36
N ILE A 193 0.38 -14.35 -24.55
CA ILE A 193 0.31 -12.91 -24.77
C ILE A 193 -0.86 -12.66 -25.70
N SER A 194 -1.75 -11.76 -25.30
CA SER A 194 -2.86 -11.30 -26.13
C SER A 194 -2.90 -9.77 -26.10
N ASN A 195 -2.95 -9.13 -27.27
CA ASN A 195 -2.93 -7.67 -27.44
C ASN A 195 -1.83 -6.98 -26.60
N SER A 196 -0.61 -7.50 -26.68
CA SER A 196 0.56 -7.00 -25.95
C SER A 196 0.48 -7.09 -24.42
N MET A 197 -0.44 -7.88 -23.89
CA MET A 197 -0.59 -8.12 -22.45
C MET A 197 -0.33 -9.59 -22.14
N PRO A 198 0.54 -9.90 -21.17
CA PRO A 198 0.68 -11.25 -20.66
C PRO A 198 -0.60 -11.66 -19.94
N LEU A 199 -1.02 -12.90 -20.13
CA LEU A 199 -2.14 -13.50 -19.43
C LEU A 199 -1.81 -14.90 -18.95
N ALA A 200 -2.42 -15.27 -17.84
CA ALA A 200 -2.54 -16.64 -17.37
C ALA A 200 -4.02 -16.93 -17.18
N ASN A 201 -4.46 -18.09 -17.65
CA ASN A 201 -5.79 -18.59 -17.34
C ASN A 201 -5.74 -20.02 -16.82
N PHE A 202 -6.81 -20.45 -16.17
CA PHE A 202 -6.95 -21.81 -15.69
C PHE A 202 -8.39 -22.30 -15.83
N TYR A 203 -8.53 -23.62 -15.90
CA TYR A 203 -9.82 -24.30 -15.82
C TYR A 203 -9.82 -25.29 -14.67
N LEU A 204 -10.71 -25.09 -13.70
CA LEU A 204 -10.90 -26.03 -12.61
C LEU A 204 -12.26 -26.75 -12.73
N PRO A 205 -12.32 -28.04 -12.32
CA PRO A 205 -13.59 -28.69 -12.08
C PRO A 205 -14.39 -27.92 -11.03
N ALA A 206 -15.71 -27.77 -11.26
CA ALA A 206 -16.62 -27.06 -10.35
C ALA A 206 -16.48 -27.45 -8.85
N PRO A 207 -16.29 -28.72 -8.44
CA PRO A 207 -16.14 -29.05 -7.03
C PRO A 207 -14.76 -28.70 -6.44
N ALA A 208 -13.73 -28.50 -7.28
CA ALA A 208 -12.37 -28.22 -6.83
C ALA A 208 -12.16 -26.73 -6.55
N ALA A 209 -12.75 -25.86 -7.38
CA ALA A 209 -12.44 -24.44 -7.34
C ALA A 209 -12.82 -23.73 -6.02
N PRO A 210 -13.98 -23.99 -5.39
CA PRO A 210 -14.27 -23.44 -4.06
C PRO A 210 -13.26 -23.89 -3.00
N GLN A 211 -12.75 -25.13 -3.10
CA GLN A 211 -11.76 -25.64 -2.15
C GLN A 211 -10.41 -24.97 -2.32
N VAL A 212 -9.95 -24.78 -3.57
CA VAL A 212 -8.70 -24.07 -3.86
C VAL A 212 -8.82 -22.61 -3.41
N ALA A 213 -9.92 -21.94 -3.73
CA ALA A 213 -10.16 -20.55 -3.36
C ALA A 213 -10.20 -20.37 -1.84
N LEU A 214 -10.98 -21.18 -1.12
CA LEU A 214 -11.11 -21.08 0.33
C LEU A 214 -9.79 -21.42 1.04
N ALA A 215 -9.10 -22.50 0.62
CA ALA A 215 -7.83 -22.88 1.21
C ALA A 215 -6.75 -21.82 1.01
N SER A 216 -6.71 -21.20 -0.18
CA SER A 216 -5.79 -20.10 -0.47
C SER A 216 -6.13 -18.86 0.36
N LEU A 217 -7.41 -18.50 0.47
CA LEU A 217 -7.85 -17.38 1.30
C LEU A 217 -7.46 -17.58 2.77
N LEU A 218 -7.74 -18.76 3.35
CA LEU A 218 -7.39 -19.06 4.74
C LEU A 218 -5.89 -19.06 4.98
N ALA A 219 -5.09 -19.57 4.04
CA ALA A 219 -3.64 -19.51 4.13
C ALA A 219 -3.14 -18.06 4.09
N MET A 220 -3.67 -17.23 3.19
CA MET A 220 -3.30 -15.82 3.11
C MET A 220 -3.77 -14.99 4.32
N SER A 221 -4.91 -15.35 4.91
CA SER A 221 -5.50 -14.68 6.07
C SER A 221 -4.88 -15.11 7.41
N SER A 222 -4.15 -16.23 7.43
CA SER A 222 -3.55 -16.76 8.64
C SER A 222 -2.44 -15.85 9.17
N SER A 223 -2.21 -15.90 10.48
CA SER A 223 -1.03 -15.29 11.10
C SER A 223 0.21 -16.16 10.82
N GLY A 224 1.40 -15.56 10.84
CA GLY A 224 2.63 -16.34 11.06
C GLY A 224 2.55 -17.07 12.39
N THR A 225 2.93 -18.35 12.46
CA THR A 225 3.41 -18.87 13.73
C THR A 225 4.75 -18.20 13.96
N ALA A 226 4.79 -17.21 14.86
CA ALA A 226 6.06 -16.93 15.52
C ALA A 226 6.59 -18.27 16.06
N PRO A 227 7.87 -18.61 15.85
CA PRO A 227 8.40 -19.87 16.37
C PRO A 227 8.01 -19.96 17.84
N ALA A 228 7.43 -21.09 18.23
CA ALA A 228 7.13 -21.37 19.63
C ALA A 228 8.44 -21.24 20.40
N VAL A 229 8.64 -20.09 21.03
CA VAL A 229 9.70 -19.90 22.01
C VAL A 229 9.37 -20.90 23.09
N ALA A 230 10.17 -21.97 23.21
CA ALA A 230 10.18 -22.83 24.38
C ALA A 230 10.08 -21.92 25.60
N PRO A 231 9.24 -22.22 26.62
CA PRO A 231 8.87 -21.26 27.65
C PRO A 231 10.15 -20.62 28.16
N ALA A 232 10.40 -19.40 27.69
CA ALA A 232 11.54 -18.66 28.14
C ALA A 232 11.23 -18.43 29.61
N THR A 233 12.13 -18.89 30.48
CA THR A 233 12.30 -18.26 31.79
C THR A 233 12.03 -16.78 31.60
N PRO A 234 11.08 -16.18 32.35
CA PRO A 234 10.55 -14.86 32.04
C PRO A 234 11.73 -13.93 31.83
N SER A 235 11.97 -13.59 30.56
CA SER A 235 12.92 -12.54 30.24
C SER A 235 12.31 -11.28 30.85
N PRO A 236 13.12 -10.41 31.47
CA PRO A 236 12.60 -9.16 32.00
C PRO A 236 11.83 -8.46 30.87
N ALA A 237 10.71 -7.82 31.22
CA ALA A 237 10.00 -6.94 30.28
C ALA A 237 11.04 -6.14 29.49
N ALA A 238 11.06 -6.31 28.17
CA ALA A 238 12.02 -5.60 27.33
C ALA A 238 11.89 -4.12 27.68
N GLU A 239 12.94 -3.54 28.24
CA GLU A 239 12.94 -2.14 28.61
C GLU A 239 12.62 -1.34 27.34
N MET A 240 11.59 -0.50 27.43
CA MET A 240 11.19 0.38 26.33
C MET A 240 12.44 1.15 25.88
N MET A 241 12.76 1.06 24.58
CA MET A 241 13.91 1.78 24.04
C MET A 241 13.66 3.27 24.18
N SER A 242 14.63 4.01 24.72
CA SER A 242 14.54 5.47 24.77
C SER A 242 14.58 6.05 23.36
N ILE A 243 14.12 7.30 23.20
CA ILE A 243 14.15 8.00 21.90
C ILE A 243 15.56 8.00 21.29
N GLU A 244 16.60 8.14 22.11
CA GLU A 244 18.00 8.10 21.67
C GLU A 244 18.39 6.71 21.16
N GLN A 245 17.95 5.64 21.83
CA GLN A 245 18.19 4.28 21.38
C GLN A 245 17.43 3.97 20.09
N LEU A 246 16.23 4.52 19.90
CA LEU A 246 15.49 4.44 18.65
C LEU A 246 16.24 5.13 17.51
N LEU A 247 16.81 6.32 17.75
CA LEU A 247 17.59 7.05 16.76
C LEU A 247 18.89 6.35 16.33
N GLU A 248 19.46 5.49 17.18
CA GLU A 248 20.63 4.66 16.85
C GLU A 248 20.29 3.38 16.08
N SER A 249 19.01 2.98 16.00
CA SER A 249 18.66 1.72 15.36
C SER A 249 18.88 1.77 13.85
N GLU A 250 19.36 0.65 13.31
CA GLU A 250 19.76 0.53 11.90
C GLU A 250 18.54 0.40 10.99
N LEU A 251 18.53 1.18 9.92
CA LEU A 251 17.48 1.21 8.92
C LEU A 251 18.07 1.07 7.51
N SER A 252 17.35 0.38 6.63
CA SER A 252 17.67 0.28 5.20
C SER A 252 16.51 0.82 4.38
N ILE A 253 16.76 1.78 3.51
CA ILE A 253 15.74 2.39 2.65
C ILE A 253 16.33 2.78 1.29
N SER A 254 15.55 2.60 0.24
CA SER A 254 15.95 2.96 -1.13
C SER A 254 14.76 3.45 -1.95
N PHE A 255 14.90 4.60 -2.60
CA PHE A 255 13.99 5.10 -3.62
C PHE A 255 14.74 6.00 -4.63
N GLU A 256 14.27 6.04 -5.87
CA GLU A 256 14.92 6.84 -6.92
C GLU A 256 14.51 8.31 -6.88
N GLN A 257 13.23 8.60 -6.69
CA GLN A 257 12.72 9.96 -6.59
C GLN A 257 11.38 9.99 -5.85
N GLU A 258 11.30 10.73 -4.74
CA GLU A 258 10.08 10.88 -3.95
C GLU A 258 9.91 12.32 -3.43
N SER A 259 8.69 12.70 -3.03
CA SER A 259 8.48 13.94 -2.27
C SER A 259 8.94 13.77 -0.82
N LEU A 260 9.28 14.86 -0.14
CA LEU A 260 9.64 14.84 1.28
C LEU A 260 8.54 14.19 2.14
N GLU A 261 7.27 14.49 1.85
CA GLU A 261 6.13 13.89 2.55
C GLU A 261 6.06 12.37 2.38
N PHE A 262 6.12 11.88 1.14
CA PHE A 262 6.10 10.44 0.87
C PHE A 262 7.32 9.73 1.43
N ALA A 263 8.51 10.34 1.32
CA ALA A 263 9.74 9.78 1.85
C ALA A 263 9.72 9.65 3.39
N ILE A 264 9.14 10.63 4.10
CA ILE A 264 8.97 10.56 5.56
C ILE A 264 8.03 9.42 5.95
N ASN A 265 6.92 9.27 5.23
CA ASN A 265 5.98 8.18 5.46
C ASN A 265 6.65 6.82 5.24
N MET A 266 7.41 6.66 4.15
CA MET A 266 8.17 5.44 3.87
C MET A 266 9.19 5.12 4.96
N ILE A 267 9.94 6.13 5.43
CA ILE A 267 10.92 5.96 6.51
C ILE A 267 10.23 5.56 7.82
N GLY A 268 9.15 6.24 8.20
CA GLY A 268 8.40 5.93 9.42
C GLY A 268 7.82 4.52 9.39
N GLU A 269 7.38 4.05 8.23
CA GLU A 269 6.86 2.69 8.04
C GLU A 269 7.95 1.63 8.08
N GLU A 270 9.07 1.85 7.39
CA GLU A 270 10.20 0.91 7.40
C GLU A 270 10.79 0.81 8.81
N PHE A 271 10.90 1.94 9.52
CA PHE A 271 11.32 1.98 10.91
C PHE A 271 10.33 1.23 11.82
N ALA A 272 9.02 1.39 11.60
CA ALA A 272 8.02 0.64 12.38
C ALA A 272 8.11 -0.88 12.19
N ARG A 273 8.67 -1.37 11.07
CA ARG A 273 8.92 -2.82 10.87
C ARG A 273 10.15 -3.32 11.59
N SER A 274 11.17 -2.48 11.82
CA SER A 274 12.35 -2.86 12.59
C SER A 274 12.12 -2.88 14.11
N LEU A 275 11.01 -2.32 14.58
CA LEU A 275 10.65 -2.33 16.01
C LEU A 275 10.05 -3.66 16.46
N SER A 276 10.43 -4.08 17.67
CA SER A 276 9.89 -5.28 18.32
C SER A 276 8.43 -5.08 18.75
N GLU A 277 7.63 -6.16 18.82
CA GLU A 277 6.24 -6.10 19.28
C GLU A 277 6.14 -5.43 20.66
N GLY A 278 5.34 -4.37 20.76
CA GLY A 278 5.11 -3.61 21.99
C GLY A 278 5.88 -2.28 22.11
N GLN A 279 6.81 -1.98 21.20
CA GLN A 279 7.46 -0.67 21.18
C GLN A 279 6.58 0.42 20.53
N PRO A 280 6.53 1.63 21.11
CA PRO A 280 5.73 2.71 20.57
C PRO A 280 6.39 3.28 19.31
N ARG A 281 5.58 3.43 18.26
CA ARG A 281 6.05 3.91 16.95
C ARG A 281 6.37 5.41 17.04
N PRO A 282 7.55 5.86 16.59
CA PRO A 282 7.85 7.29 16.56
C PRO A 282 6.96 7.99 15.53
N LYS A 283 6.24 9.02 15.99
CA LYS A 283 5.43 9.85 15.12
C LYS A 283 6.31 10.91 14.47
N ILE A 284 6.55 10.77 13.17
CA ILE A 284 7.28 11.78 12.38
C ILE A 284 6.28 12.76 11.79
N THR A 285 6.35 14.04 12.17
CA THR A 285 5.38 15.07 11.75
C THR A 285 6.08 16.20 11.01
N ILE A 286 5.57 16.57 9.83
CA ILE A 286 6.05 17.75 9.09
C ILE A 286 5.27 18.99 9.54
N LEU A 287 5.99 20.00 10.01
CA LEU A 287 5.38 21.26 10.43
C LEU A 287 5.19 22.19 9.22
N GLY A 288 4.14 21.97 8.44
CA GLY A 288 3.83 22.74 7.22
C GLY A 288 3.87 24.25 7.41
N ASN A 289 3.34 24.77 8.51
CA ASN A 289 3.35 26.20 8.83
C ASN A 289 4.78 26.77 9.03
N ASP A 290 5.73 25.97 9.51
CA ASP A 290 7.12 26.38 9.69
C ASP A 290 7.87 26.40 8.35
N LEU A 291 7.57 25.41 7.50
CA LEU A 291 8.07 25.31 6.13
C LEU A 291 7.57 26.49 5.29
N GLU A 292 6.27 26.81 5.35
CA GLU A 292 5.66 27.93 4.63
C GLU A 292 6.28 29.28 5.00
N LYS A 293 6.48 29.55 6.30
CA LYS A 293 7.16 30.77 6.79
C LYS A 293 8.59 30.92 6.27
N SER A 294 9.22 29.82 5.87
CA SER A 294 10.57 29.79 5.33
C SER A 294 10.58 29.66 3.80
N GLY A 295 9.40 29.73 3.15
CA GLY A 295 9.25 29.59 1.70
C GLY A 295 9.51 28.18 1.16
N ILE A 296 9.40 27.16 2.01
CA ILE A 296 9.67 25.75 1.67
C ILE A 296 8.34 25.01 1.48
N THR A 297 8.24 24.18 0.44
CA THR A 297 7.06 23.34 0.20
C THR A 297 7.29 21.91 0.70
N GLN A 298 6.21 21.19 1.01
CA GLN A 298 6.29 19.76 1.38
C GLN A 298 6.57 18.85 0.17
N ASN A 299 6.33 19.35 -1.05
CA ASN A 299 6.53 18.63 -2.30
C ASN A 299 7.99 18.69 -2.81
N GLN A 300 8.96 19.00 -1.93
CA GLN A 300 10.36 19.00 -2.32
C GLN A 300 10.80 17.59 -2.72
N GLN A 301 11.42 17.47 -3.90
CA GLN A 301 11.86 16.19 -4.43
C GLN A 301 13.21 15.80 -3.83
N VAL A 302 13.26 14.58 -3.32
CA VAL A 302 14.48 13.88 -2.93
C VAL A 302 14.79 12.85 -4.01
N ARG A 303 16.04 12.79 -4.47
CA ARG A 303 16.47 11.90 -5.55
C ARG A 303 17.64 11.04 -5.11
N ASP A 304 17.79 9.88 -5.76
CA ASP A 304 18.90 8.94 -5.59
C ASP A 304 19.16 8.57 -4.12
N PHE A 305 18.08 8.32 -3.37
CA PHE A 305 18.17 8.07 -1.94
C PHE A 305 18.34 6.58 -1.66
N LYS A 306 19.56 6.15 -1.32
CA LYS A 306 19.88 4.73 -1.05
C LYS A 306 20.74 4.62 0.20
N MET A 307 20.24 3.88 1.19
CA MET A 307 20.88 3.65 2.48
C MET A 307 20.66 2.21 2.92
N SER A 308 21.70 1.60 3.48
CA SER A 308 21.63 0.21 3.97
C SER A 308 22.35 0.12 5.30
N ALA A 309 21.64 -0.41 6.31
CA ALA A 309 22.13 -0.59 7.67
C ALA A 309 22.76 0.68 8.26
N VAL A 310 22.02 1.80 8.19
CA VAL A 310 22.49 3.11 8.66
C VAL A 310 21.61 3.57 9.83
N PRO A 311 22.16 4.22 10.88
CA PRO A 311 21.35 4.71 12.00
C PRO A 311 20.20 5.60 11.55
N PHE A 312 19.05 5.46 12.18
CA PHE A 312 17.84 6.22 11.86
C PHE A 312 18.05 7.73 11.88
N ARG A 313 18.85 8.25 12.83
CA ARG A 313 19.27 9.67 12.85
C ARG A 313 19.96 10.12 11.56
N GLU A 314 20.80 9.26 10.96
CA GLU A 314 21.52 9.59 9.73
C GLU A 314 20.55 9.58 8.54
N VAL A 315 19.63 8.62 8.50
CA VAL A 315 18.57 8.57 7.48
C VAL A 315 17.73 9.86 7.49
N LEU A 316 17.27 10.30 8.67
CA LEU A 316 16.53 11.56 8.81
C LEU A 316 17.35 12.77 8.40
N THR A 317 18.61 12.83 8.83
CA THR A 317 19.54 13.92 8.51
C THR A 317 19.75 14.05 7.01
N ARG A 318 19.98 12.93 6.33
CA ARG A 318 20.21 12.92 4.88
C ARG A 318 18.95 13.15 4.09
N LEU A 319 17.79 12.74 4.61
CA LEU A 319 16.51 13.06 4.00
C LEU A 319 16.29 14.57 3.96
N VAL A 320 16.43 15.26 5.10
CA VAL A 320 16.22 16.72 5.15
C VAL A 320 17.30 17.50 4.40
N ALA A 321 18.53 16.98 4.32
CA ALA A 321 19.57 17.52 3.44
C ALA A 321 19.21 17.33 1.95
N GLY A 322 18.76 16.13 1.58
CA GLY A 322 18.30 15.81 0.23
C GLY A 322 17.10 16.65 -0.21
N ALA A 323 16.20 16.99 0.72
CA ALA A 323 15.04 17.85 0.49
C ALA A 323 15.35 19.36 0.61
N ASN A 324 16.57 19.76 0.99
CA ASN A 324 16.90 21.16 1.23
C ASN A 324 16.68 22.01 -0.04
N PRO A 325 16.03 23.18 0.04
CA PRO A 325 15.81 24.03 -1.14
C PRO A 325 17.11 24.54 -1.76
N ASP A 326 18.09 24.91 -0.92
CA ASP A 326 19.40 25.39 -1.37
C ASP A 326 20.37 24.21 -1.49
N LYS A 327 20.59 23.74 -2.73
CA LYS A 327 21.52 22.64 -3.02
C LYS A 327 22.99 23.03 -2.93
N THR A 328 23.31 24.29 -2.65
CA THR A 328 24.69 24.78 -2.48
C THR A 328 25.21 24.61 -1.04
N ALA A 329 24.37 24.13 -0.11
CA ALA A 329 24.81 23.76 1.23
C ALA A 329 25.85 22.64 1.14
N THR A 330 27.02 22.87 1.75
CA THR A 330 28.15 21.92 1.69
C THR A 330 28.21 20.98 2.91
N SER A 331 27.47 21.31 3.96
CA SER A 331 27.37 20.56 5.21
C SER A 331 25.97 20.74 5.82
N THR A 332 25.55 19.78 6.64
CA THR A 332 24.33 19.88 7.45
C THR A 332 24.41 20.95 8.53
N ALA A 333 25.62 21.41 8.88
CA ALA A 333 25.84 22.55 9.78
C ALA A 333 25.81 23.91 9.07
N ASP A 334 25.77 23.94 7.73
CA ASP A 334 25.72 25.17 6.94
C ASP A 334 24.43 25.95 7.24
N GLU A 335 24.50 27.29 7.31
CA GLU A 335 23.31 28.14 7.47
C GLU A 335 22.32 27.96 6.32
N LYS A 336 22.82 27.58 5.13
CA LYS A 336 22.01 27.25 3.96
C LYS A 336 21.20 25.96 4.13
N GLN A 337 21.58 25.08 5.05
CA GLN A 337 20.76 23.93 5.46
C GLN A 337 19.59 24.44 6.30
N SER A 338 18.49 24.74 5.61
CA SER A 338 17.30 25.35 6.19
C SER A 338 16.37 24.31 6.81
N LEU A 339 16.22 23.13 6.19
CA LEU A 339 15.43 22.02 6.72
C LEU A 339 16.20 21.25 7.78
N VAL A 340 15.54 20.94 8.90
CA VAL A 340 16.11 20.18 10.02
C VAL A 340 15.05 19.25 10.62
N TRP A 341 15.50 18.21 11.32
CA TRP A 341 14.65 17.42 12.19
C TRP A 341 14.98 17.72 13.65
N VAL A 342 14.00 17.62 14.54
CA VAL A 342 14.17 17.75 15.99
C VAL A 342 13.33 16.69 16.71
N VAL A 343 13.75 16.31 17.92
CA VAL A 343 12.88 15.50 18.79
C VAL A 343 11.75 16.42 19.29
N ASP A 344 10.52 15.91 19.23
CA ASP A 344 9.36 16.64 19.74
C ASP A 344 9.52 16.89 21.26
N PRO A 345 9.45 18.13 21.76
CA PRO A 345 9.52 18.40 23.20
C PRO A 345 8.41 17.73 24.02
N GLU A 346 7.30 17.36 23.38
CA GLU A 346 6.19 16.61 24.00
C GLU A 346 6.38 15.08 23.89
N ALA A 347 7.45 14.64 23.22
CA ALA A 347 7.75 13.21 23.10
C ALA A 347 8.06 12.60 24.47
N THR A 348 7.59 11.38 24.65
CA THR A 348 7.94 10.53 25.80
C THR A 348 8.41 9.17 25.29
N ASP A 349 9.07 8.38 26.12
CA ASP A 349 9.47 7.01 25.74
C ASP A 349 8.26 6.12 25.36
N GLN A 350 7.05 6.50 25.77
CA GLN A 350 5.79 5.82 25.41
C GLN A 350 5.10 6.39 24.16
N ALA A 351 5.50 7.59 23.74
CA ALA A 351 5.00 8.26 22.54
C ALA A 351 6.14 9.07 21.92
N PRO A 352 7.12 8.39 21.30
CA PRO A 352 8.26 9.06 20.70
C PRO A 352 7.79 9.91 19.52
N GLY A 353 8.34 11.13 19.40
CA GLY A 353 7.91 12.11 18.41
C GLY A 353 9.11 12.80 17.77
N ILE A 354 9.07 12.95 16.44
CA ILE A 354 10.10 13.64 15.65
C ILE A 354 9.39 14.67 14.79
N LEU A 355 9.90 15.89 14.77
CA LEU A 355 9.34 17.00 14.00
C LEU A 355 10.30 17.40 12.89
N ILE A 356 9.78 17.57 11.68
CA ILE A 356 10.50 18.14 10.55
C ILE A 356 10.09 19.61 10.43
N THR A 357 11.07 20.50 10.57
CA THR A 357 10.89 21.95 10.65
C THR A 357 12.04 22.67 9.96
N THR A 358 12.14 23.98 10.15
CA THR A 358 13.24 24.79 9.64
C THR A 358 14.09 25.36 10.77
N ARG A 359 15.38 25.55 10.50
CA ARG A 359 16.37 26.08 11.46
C ARG A 359 15.90 27.41 12.11
N PRO A 360 15.35 28.40 11.39
CA PRO A 360 14.86 29.64 12.01
C PRO A 360 13.67 29.42 12.94
N GLN A 361 12.77 28.49 12.60
CA GLN A 361 11.57 28.23 13.41
C GLN A 361 11.89 27.38 14.64
N ALA A 362 12.81 26.42 14.53
CA ALA A 362 13.35 25.69 15.67
C ALA A 362 14.01 26.65 16.68
N ALA A 363 14.82 27.60 16.21
CA ALA A 363 15.43 28.63 17.05
C ALA A 363 14.38 29.55 17.70
N ALA A 364 13.36 29.99 16.96
CA ALA A 364 12.28 30.84 17.49
C ALA A 364 11.45 30.13 18.56
N LYS A 365 11.31 28.81 18.49
CA LYS A 365 10.59 27.98 19.47
C LYS A 365 11.49 27.47 20.59
N GLY A 366 12.79 27.79 20.58
CA GLY A 366 13.75 27.35 21.60
C GLY A 366 14.04 25.85 21.57
N TRP A 367 13.83 25.18 20.42
CA TRP A 367 14.09 23.75 20.27
C TRP A 367 15.58 23.48 20.11
N GLN A 368 16.04 22.41 20.75
CA GLN A 368 17.43 21.98 20.64
C GLN A 368 17.63 21.26 19.31
N LEU A 369 18.58 21.75 18.52
CA LEU A 369 18.97 21.08 17.28
C LEU A 369 19.81 19.84 17.61
N PRO A 370 19.57 18.71 16.90
CA PRO A 370 20.46 17.57 16.95
C PRO A 370 21.91 17.95 16.60
N HIS A 371 22.88 17.23 17.17
CA HIS A 371 24.30 17.50 17.01
C HIS A 371 24.77 17.46 15.55
N GLU A 372 24.04 16.72 14.70
CA GLU A 372 24.23 16.59 13.25
C GLU A 372 24.08 17.93 12.50
N PHE A 373 23.39 18.91 13.09
CA PHE A 373 23.16 20.25 12.52
C PHE A 373 23.97 21.35 13.20
N LEU A 374 24.82 21.01 14.16
CA LEU A 374 25.71 21.93 14.86
C LEU A 374 27.11 21.87 14.22
N PRO A 375 27.85 22.99 14.14
CA PRO A 375 29.24 22.98 13.72
C PRO A 375 30.04 22.08 14.68
N GLY A 376 30.81 21.14 14.11
CA GLY A 376 31.38 20.00 14.84
C GLY A 376 32.18 20.36 16.09
N VAL A 377 32.02 19.52 17.11
CA VAL A 377 32.96 19.35 18.23
C VAL A 377 34.08 18.41 17.80
#